data_AF-A0A2U9IU16-F1
#
_entry.id   AF-A0A2U9IU16-F1
#
_cell.length_a   1.000
_cell.length_b   1.000
_cell.length_c   1.000
_cell.angle_alpha   90.00
_cell.angle_beta   90.00
_cell.angle_gamma   90.00
#
_symmetry.space_group_name_H-M   'P 1'
#
loop_
_entity.id
_entity.type
_entity.pdbx_description
1 polymer ?
#
loop_
_entity_poly.entity_id
_entity_poly.type
_entity_poly.pdbx_seq_one_letter_code
_entity_poly.pdbx_strand_id
1 'polypeptide(L)'
;MQLAIRYSIVVAITLAEITIGEFFERGSPLNQLINSLLFASLLFIDGVISPLILDSLISSAAFSMSILMFLLLAGSSDPYLLLDYISGVGVSFFLTYLTRSIWDRALKSFKLMKRRPNLRILAISTVIGVVVYFLTGSALIVAGVVVDSILLSFLDRTGLSLLSALSWISLPYLIMADPGSQETGLCIGRVEKVLARSLIPGFFQSGYRYKWFSVERPFCIELDKLKNFNTVILGSSGYGKSSLAKLILSKLDVDYIVFDLHGEYTDLKGKRIDVASNGINPLSLFGRSPKQRSIEISMMLKSIFNLGNIQTMDLSNLIIEGYQEKGIYDEDERSWILSPPTFRDLILLLERKKRASLNSADLSRWGSIEPYLRFLDSNVFNGSEDISKIIEGKTILDFSRISISNIKYVLMETILTSILGTMYTQKYGSLRRLVVIDEAPFLLEKESGEIMAERLFAEGRKFGYGFVMISQYSSKLEKMINNASLVMVMGMKEPNEVNYISRLLGDRSYESERVIYETVTGLERGMIMTRDITVNDIIVVRLHQG
;
A
#
# COMPACT_ATOMS: atom_id res chain seq x y z
N MET A 1 8.11 14.60 -20.85
CA MET A 1 9.03 15.76 -20.87
C MET A 1 9.45 16.09 -19.46
N GLN A 2 10.75 16.02 -19.17
CA GLN A 2 11.32 16.33 -17.85
C GLN A 2 10.98 17.77 -17.43
N LEU A 3 10.80 18.00 -16.13
CA LEU A 3 10.38 19.30 -15.57
C LEU A 3 11.29 20.45 -16.02
N ALA A 4 12.61 20.21 -16.06
CA ALA A 4 13.59 21.20 -16.51
C ALA A 4 13.36 21.65 -17.96
N ILE A 5 12.94 20.75 -18.85
CA ILE A 5 12.67 21.07 -20.27
C ILE A 5 11.42 21.95 -20.36
N ARG A 6 10.35 21.62 -19.63
CA ARG A 6 9.12 22.43 -19.57
C ARG A 6 9.41 23.85 -19.10
N TYR A 7 10.18 23.96 -18.02
CA TYR A 7 10.59 25.24 -17.47
C TYR A 7 11.48 26.02 -18.45
N SER A 8 12.45 25.36 -19.09
CA SER A 8 13.32 26.01 -20.10
C SER A 8 12.56 26.54 -21.30
N ILE A 9 11.49 25.86 -21.75
CA ILE A 9 10.63 26.33 -22.84
C ILE A 9 9.91 27.61 -22.43
N VAL A 10 9.32 27.64 -21.22
CA VAL A 10 8.58 28.81 -20.73
C VAL A 10 9.54 30.00 -20.51
N VAL A 11 10.76 29.75 -20.03
CA VAL A 11 11.85 30.74 -19.97
C VAL A 11 12.23 31.27 -21.34
N ALA A 12 12.35 30.41 -22.35
CA ALA A 12 12.72 30.84 -23.70
C ALA A 12 11.63 31.69 -24.37
N ILE A 13 10.35 31.31 -24.22
CA ILE A 13 9.20 32.06 -24.72
C ILE A 13 9.20 33.48 -24.14
N THR A 14 9.40 33.58 -22.84
CA THR A 14 9.32 34.87 -22.15
C THR A 14 10.55 35.74 -22.33
N LEU A 15 11.75 35.17 -22.44
CA LEU A 15 12.92 35.93 -22.89
C LEU A 15 12.69 36.52 -24.28
N ALA A 16 12.07 35.77 -25.20
CA ALA A 16 11.71 36.30 -26.51
C ALA A 16 10.69 37.45 -26.39
N GLU A 17 9.67 37.32 -25.54
CA GLU A 17 8.68 38.38 -25.30
C GLU A 17 9.29 39.66 -24.73
N ILE A 18 10.21 39.56 -23.78
CA ILE A 18 10.92 40.73 -23.24
C ILE A 18 11.70 41.44 -24.35
N THR A 19 12.45 40.69 -25.18
CA THR A 19 13.21 41.28 -26.30
C THR A 19 12.31 41.91 -27.37
N ILE A 20 11.12 41.34 -27.59
CA ILE A 20 10.13 41.84 -28.53
C ILE A 20 9.44 43.10 -27.97
N GLY A 21 9.18 43.15 -26.65
CA GLY A 21 8.59 44.29 -25.96
C GLY A 21 9.42 45.57 -26.13
N GLU A 22 10.75 45.49 -25.96
CA GLU A 22 11.65 46.63 -26.18
C GLU A 22 11.61 47.17 -27.63
N PHE A 23 11.27 46.33 -28.61
CA PHE A 23 11.14 46.74 -30.00
C PHE A 23 9.83 47.48 -30.27
N PHE A 24 8.76 47.12 -29.55
CA PHE A 24 7.41 47.66 -29.72
C PHE A 24 7.25 49.10 -29.22
N GLU A 25 8.18 49.61 -28.41
CA GLU A 25 8.17 51.00 -27.92
C GLU A 25 8.65 52.04 -28.95
N ARG A 26 9.28 51.62 -30.05
CA ARG A 26 9.81 52.53 -31.09
C ARG A 26 8.77 52.82 -32.17
N GLY A 27 8.17 54.01 -32.17
CA GLY A 27 7.25 54.41 -33.24
C GLY A 27 6.48 55.71 -33.00
N SER A 28 5.64 56.08 -33.97
CA SER A 28 4.66 57.17 -33.81
C SER A 28 3.56 56.79 -32.80
N PRO A 29 2.80 57.75 -32.23
CA PRO A 29 1.80 57.47 -31.19
C PRO A 29 0.72 56.45 -31.61
N LEU A 30 0.37 56.44 -32.90
CA LEU A 30 -0.61 55.50 -33.46
C LEU A 30 -0.02 54.09 -33.61
N ASN A 31 1.27 53.99 -33.93
CA ASN A 31 2.00 52.72 -33.94
C ASN A 31 2.21 52.19 -32.52
N GLN A 32 2.45 53.06 -31.53
CA GLN A 32 2.58 52.65 -30.12
C GLN A 32 1.30 51.98 -29.60
N LEU A 33 0.12 52.50 -29.96
CA LEU A 33 -1.15 51.91 -29.52
C LEU A 33 -1.39 50.53 -30.15
N ILE A 34 -1.10 50.38 -31.45
CA ILE A 34 -1.16 49.08 -32.15
C ILE A 34 -0.15 48.09 -31.55
N ASN A 35 1.06 48.56 -31.26
CA ASN A 35 2.14 47.77 -30.68
C ASN A 35 1.80 47.30 -29.26
N SER A 36 1.20 48.16 -28.41
CA SER A 36 0.72 47.80 -27.07
C SER A 36 -0.36 46.71 -27.11
N LEU A 37 -1.32 46.81 -28.04
CA LEU A 37 -2.37 45.81 -28.24
C LEU A 37 -1.79 44.46 -28.71
N LEU A 38 -0.82 44.49 -29.64
CA LEU A 38 -0.14 43.28 -30.09
C LEU A 38 0.65 42.64 -28.95
N PHE A 39 1.38 43.43 -28.17
CA PHE A 39 2.16 42.95 -27.03
C PHE A 39 1.26 42.37 -25.93
N ALA A 40 0.18 43.06 -25.56
CA ALA A 40 -0.82 42.54 -24.63
C ALA A 40 -1.47 41.24 -25.12
N SER A 41 -1.66 41.09 -26.44
CA SER A 41 -2.19 39.85 -27.03
C SER A 41 -1.20 38.68 -26.96
N LEU A 42 0.11 38.93 -27.13
CA LEU A 42 1.17 37.95 -26.94
C LEU A 42 1.25 37.49 -25.49
N LEU A 43 1.24 38.43 -24.55
CA LEU A 43 1.23 38.15 -23.11
C LEU A 43 -0.02 37.38 -22.67
N PHE A 44 -1.17 37.68 -23.27
CA PHE A 44 -2.39 36.91 -23.06
C PHE A 44 -2.23 35.46 -23.53
N ILE A 45 -1.62 35.25 -24.71
CA ILE A 45 -1.33 33.92 -25.24
C ILE A 45 -0.38 33.16 -24.30
N ASP A 46 0.71 33.79 -23.84
CA ASP A 46 1.63 33.17 -22.88
C ASP A 46 0.93 32.79 -21.58
N GLY A 47 0.14 33.68 -21.01
CA GLY A 47 -0.58 33.36 -19.79
C GLY A 47 -1.71 32.31 -19.97
N VAL A 48 -2.06 31.92 -21.21
CA VAL A 48 -2.88 30.73 -21.51
C VAL A 48 -2.01 29.48 -21.74
N ILE A 49 -0.84 29.63 -22.39
CA ILE A 49 0.06 28.52 -22.76
C ILE A 49 0.91 28.06 -21.58
N SER A 50 1.46 28.97 -20.78
CA SER A 50 2.38 28.65 -19.68
C SER A 50 1.74 27.71 -18.65
N PRO A 51 0.46 27.85 -18.22
CA PRO A 51 -0.14 26.91 -17.28
C PRO A 51 -0.33 25.51 -17.88
N LEU A 52 -0.44 25.40 -19.21
CA LEU A 52 -0.55 24.12 -19.93
C LEU A 52 0.81 23.41 -20.03
N ILE A 53 1.89 24.17 -20.27
CA ILE A 53 3.24 23.61 -20.32
C ILE A 53 3.68 23.16 -18.93
N LEU A 54 3.40 23.96 -17.90
CA LEU A 54 3.81 23.70 -16.52
C LEU A 54 2.85 22.74 -15.78
N ASP A 55 1.62 22.53 -16.24
CA ASP A 55 0.58 21.85 -15.44
C ASP A 55 0.42 22.49 -14.04
N SER A 56 0.50 23.82 -13.93
CA SER A 56 0.39 24.56 -12.67
C SER A 56 0.10 26.04 -12.92
N LEU A 57 -1.02 26.54 -12.38
CA LEU A 57 -1.31 27.98 -12.34
C LEU A 57 -0.36 28.69 -11.39
N ILE A 58 -0.11 28.13 -10.20
CA ILE A 58 0.74 28.74 -9.19
C ILE A 58 2.15 28.96 -9.75
N SER A 59 2.71 27.96 -10.44
CA SER A 59 4.03 28.10 -11.03
C SER A 59 4.03 29.10 -12.19
N SER A 60 3.04 29.09 -13.07
CA SER A 60 2.90 30.12 -14.12
C SER A 60 2.79 31.54 -13.55
N ALA A 61 2.05 31.74 -12.47
CA ALA A 61 1.95 33.03 -11.81
C ALA A 61 3.25 33.44 -11.10
N ALA A 62 3.94 32.50 -10.46
CA ALA A 62 5.27 32.75 -9.93
C ALA A 62 6.25 33.11 -11.04
N PHE A 63 6.11 32.48 -12.20
CA PHE A 63 6.91 32.72 -13.38
C PHE A 63 6.69 34.12 -13.94
N SER A 64 5.44 34.55 -14.11
CA SER A 64 5.15 35.93 -14.53
C SER A 64 5.65 36.96 -13.52
N MET A 65 5.54 36.66 -12.23
CA MET A 65 6.07 37.54 -11.18
C MET A 65 7.60 37.63 -11.24
N SER A 66 8.29 36.54 -11.55
CA SER A 66 9.75 36.53 -11.69
C SER A 66 10.25 37.46 -12.80
N ILE A 67 9.51 37.51 -13.91
CA ILE A 67 9.79 38.39 -15.05
C ILE A 67 9.52 39.84 -14.69
N LEU A 68 8.38 40.12 -14.04
CA LEU A 68 8.06 41.46 -13.55
C LEU A 68 9.19 42.00 -12.67
N MET A 69 9.71 41.17 -11.77
CA MET A 69 10.84 41.54 -10.90
C MET A 69 12.12 41.79 -11.70
N PHE A 70 12.40 41.01 -12.76
CA PHE A 70 13.56 41.24 -13.63
C PHE A 70 13.47 42.56 -14.41
N LEU A 71 12.30 42.88 -14.98
CA LEU A 71 12.05 44.15 -15.67
C LEU A 71 12.24 45.36 -14.74
N LEU A 72 11.70 45.28 -13.52
CA LEU A 72 11.88 46.31 -12.48
C LEU A 72 13.36 46.51 -12.13
N LEU A 73 14.16 45.44 -12.12
CA LEU A 73 15.61 45.50 -11.84
C LEU A 73 16.43 46.01 -13.02
N ALA A 74 16.01 45.75 -14.25
CA ALA A 74 16.66 46.23 -15.48
C ALA A 74 16.48 47.74 -15.70
N GLY A 75 15.66 48.41 -14.87
CA GLY A 75 15.41 49.84 -14.96
C GLY A 75 14.39 50.22 -16.04
N SER A 76 13.65 49.26 -16.59
CA SER A 76 12.51 49.54 -17.47
C SER A 76 11.36 50.10 -16.61
N SER A 77 11.39 51.40 -16.34
CA SER A 77 10.41 52.09 -15.50
C SER A 77 9.19 52.59 -16.29
N ASP A 78 8.95 52.08 -17.50
CA ASP A 78 7.77 52.48 -18.28
C ASP A 78 6.50 51.91 -17.61
N PRO A 79 5.62 52.77 -17.05
CA PRO A 79 4.39 52.33 -16.41
C PRO A 79 3.43 51.62 -17.38
N TYR A 80 3.51 51.91 -18.68
CA TYR A 80 2.66 51.30 -19.71
C TYR A 80 3.04 49.84 -19.96
N LEU A 81 4.34 49.53 -20.04
CA LEU A 81 4.83 48.15 -20.18
C LEU A 81 4.39 47.27 -18.99
N LEU A 82 4.47 47.82 -17.78
CA LEU A 82 4.02 47.14 -16.55
C LEU A 82 2.51 46.91 -16.55
N LEU A 83 1.73 47.89 -17.04
CA LEU A 83 0.28 47.79 -17.14
C LEU A 83 -0.15 46.76 -18.20
N ASP A 84 0.52 46.73 -19.35
CA ASP A 84 0.30 45.74 -20.41
C ASP A 84 0.63 44.32 -19.92
N TYR A 85 1.71 44.18 -19.16
CA TYR A 85 2.09 42.90 -18.53
C TYR A 85 1.04 42.40 -17.53
N ILE A 86 0.62 43.26 -16.59
CA ILE A 86 -0.37 42.92 -15.57
C ILE A 86 -1.73 42.62 -16.22
N SER A 87 -2.15 43.40 -17.21
CA SER A 87 -3.44 43.23 -17.87
C SER A 87 -3.48 42.00 -18.79
N GLY A 88 -2.46 41.77 -19.61
CA GLY A 88 -2.38 40.60 -20.50
C GLY A 88 -2.37 39.28 -19.73
N VAL A 89 -1.39 39.12 -18.82
CA VAL A 89 -1.20 37.89 -18.05
C VAL A 89 -2.28 37.72 -16.96
N GLY A 90 -2.68 38.81 -16.31
CA GLY A 90 -3.71 38.76 -15.26
C GLY A 90 -5.07 38.33 -15.80
N VAL A 91 -5.50 38.90 -16.93
CA VAL A 91 -6.77 38.52 -17.56
C VAL A 91 -6.72 37.09 -18.08
N SER A 92 -5.60 36.64 -18.65
CA SER A 92 -5.46 35.26 -19.11
C SER A 92 -5.53 34.27 -17.93
N PHE A 93 -4.85 34.51 -16.81
CA PHE A 93 -4.92 33.62 -15.65
C PHE A 93 -6.32 33.59 -15.05
N PHE A 94 -6.99 34.73 -14.98
CA PHE A 94 -8.38 34.79 -14.51
C PHE A 94 -9.32 33.98 -15.42
N LEU A 95 -9.22 34.14 -16.74
CA LEU A 95 -10.03 33.37 -17.69
C LEU A 95 -9.67 31.89 -17.67
N THR A 96 -8.39 31.54 -17.60
CA THR A 96 -7.95 30.14 -17.58
C THR A 96 -8.43 29.47 -16.28
N TYR A 97 -8.35 30.17 -15.14
CA TYR A 97 -8.95 29.72 -13.88
C TYR A 97 -10.45 29.49 -14.01
N LEU A 98 -11.22 30.40 -14.62
CA LEU A 98 -12.68 30.28 -14.74
C LEU A 98 -13.15 29.25 -15.77
N THR A 99 -12.36 28.97 -16.79
CA THR A 99 -12.77 28.12 -17.93
C THR A 99 -12.16 26.72 -17.90
N ARG A 100 -11.10 26.50 -17.11
CA ARG A 100 -10.39 25.23 -17.08
C ARG A 100 -10.14 24.78 -15.66
N SER A 101 -10.29 23.47 -15.46
CA SER A 101 -9.68 22.80 -14.32
C SER A 101 -8.17 22.87 -14.47
N ILE A 102 -7.53 23.71 -13.68
CA ILE A 102 -6.08 23.76 -13.68
C ILE A 102 -5.60 22.98 -12.48
N TRP A 103 -5.15 21.79 -12.81
CA TRP A 103 -4.37 20.92 -11.97
C TRP A 103 -3.16 21.68 -11.49
N ASP A 104 -2.91 21.69 -10.18
CA ASP A 104 -1.74 22.36 -9.67
C ASP A 104 -0.70 21.38 -9.14
N ARG A 105 0.32 21.14 -9.98
CA ARG A 105 1.50 20.36 -9.59
C ARG A 105 2.20 20.97 -8.37
N ALA A 106 2.16 22.29 -8.19
CA ALA A 106 2.73 22.95 -7.04
C ALA A 106 2.04 22.54 -5.73
N LEU A 107 0.70 22.46 -5.71
CA LEU A 107 -0.02 22.01 -4.51
C LEU A 107 0.40 20.60 -4.09
N LYS A 108 0.77 19.76 -5.05
CA LYS A 108 1.26 18.41 -4.77
C LYS A 108 2.68 18.42 -4.20
N SER A 109 3.62 19.15 -4.79
CA SER A 109 4.99 19.27 -4.24
C SER A 109 4.95 19.81 -2.81
N PHE A 110 4.11 20.82 -2.53
CA PHE A 110 3.88 21.35 -1.19
C PHE A 110 3.37 20.30 -0.19
N LYS A 111 2.45 19.40 -0.59
CA LYS A 111 1.99 18.30 0.28
C LYS A 111 3.08 17.29 0.60
N LEU A 112 4.04 17.10 -0.31
CA LEU A 112 5.14 16.15 -0.18
C LEU A 112 6.34 16.73 0.58
N MET A 113 6.39 18.04 0.81
CA MET A 113 7.47 18.70 1.52
C MET A 113 7.59 18.19 2.97
N LYS A 114 8.82 18.23 3.51
CA LYS A 114 9.04 17.87 4.91
C LYS A 114 8.34 18.85 5.83
N ARG A 115 7.95 18.39 7.02
CA ARG A 115 7.38 19.25 8.06
C ARG A 115 8.42 20.13 8.77
N ARG A 116 9.69 19.77 8.68
CA ARG A 116 10.79 20.50 9.35
C ARG A 116 11.81 20.97 8.31
N PRO A 117 12.27 22.22 8.38
CA PRO A 117 13.24 22.76 7.45
C PRO A 117 14.64 22.18 7.72
N ASN A 118 15.41 21.98 6.68
CA ASN A 118 16.82 21.62 6.77
C ASN A 118 17.67 22.86 7.07
N LEU A 119 18.20 22.94 8.29
CA LEU A 119 19.03 24.05 8.75
C LEU A 119 20.32 24.24 7.94
N ARG A 120 20.88 23.17 7.35
CA ARG A 120 22.09 23.30 6.50
C ARG A 120 21.80 24.07 5.23
N ILE A 121 20.63 23.86 4.63
CA ILE A 121 20.21 24.57 3.42
C ILE A 121 20.05 26.06 3.73
N LEU A 122 19.40 26.39 4.85
CA LEU A 122 19.25 27.78 5.29
C LEU A 122 20.61 28.44 5.56
N ALA A 123 21.57 27.73 6.15
CA ALA A 123 22.91 28.26 6.39
C ALA A 123 23.65 28.56 5.07
N ILE A 124 23.66 27.61 4.12
CA ILE A 124 24.27 27.79 2.79
C ILE A 124 23.65 28.99 2.08
N SER A 125 22.33 29.07 2.10
CA SER A 125 21.62 30.10 1.36
C SER A 125 21.71 31.49 1.98
N THR A 126 21.94 31.57 3.31
CA THR A 126 22.29 32.85 3.97
C THR A 126 23.62 33.38 3.43
N VAL A 127 24.63 32.51 3.25
CA VAL A 127 25.91 32.89 2.62
C VAL A 127 25.69 33.34 1.18
N ILE A 128 24.87 32.61 0.41
CA ILE A 128 24.50 33.00 -0.97
C ILE A 128 23.84 34.38 -0.98
N GLY A 129 22.90 34.65 -0.07
CA GLY A 129 22.22 35.94 0.03
C GLY A 129 23.17 37.11 0.27
N VAL A 130 24.17 36.94 1.15
CA VAL A 130 25.20 37.96 1.41
C VAL A 130 26.04 38.21 0.16
N VAL A 131 26.47 37.15 -0.54
CA VAL A 131 27.25 37.27 -1.79
C VAL A 131 26.42 37.96 -2.88
N VAL A 132 25.17 37.57 -3.06
CA VAL A 132 24.25 38.18 -4.03
C VAL A 132 24.02 39.66 -3.72
N TYR A 133 23.86 40.03 -2.45
CA TYR A 133 23.75 41.43 -2.05
C TYR A 133 25.02 42.22 -2.40
N PHE A 134 26.19 41.68 -2.10
CA PHE A 134 27.47 42.33 -2.39
C PHE A 134 27.69 42.56 -3.89
N LEU A 135 27.25 41.62 -4.73
CA LEU A 135 27.40 41.71 -6.19
C LEU A 135 26.36 42.63 -6.84
N THR A 136 25.13 42.65 -6.34
CA THR A 136 24.01 43.33 -7.01
C THR A 136 23.59 44.65 -6.36
N GLY A 137 23.89 44.84 -5.08
CA GLY A 137 23.41 45.97 -4.27
C GLY A 137 21.89 45.98 -4.04
N SER A 138 21.14 44.99 -4.54
CA SER A 138 19.67 45.01 -4.56
C SER A 138 19.06 44.17 -3.44
N ALA A 139 18.36 44.82 -2.51
CA ALA A 139 17.59 44.13 -1.47
C ALA A 139 16.46 43.25 -2.05
N LEU A 140 15.93 43.62 -3.22
CA LEU A 140 14.84 42.89 -3.88
C LEU A 140 15.32 41.52 -4.41
N ILE A 141 16.55 41.45 -4.94
CA ILE A 141 17.14 40.17 -5.36
C ILE A 141 17.40 39.29 -4.13
N VAL A 142 17.92 39.86 -3.04
CA VAL A 142 18.14 39.12 -1.79
C VAL A 142 16.84 38.55 -1.23
N ALA A 143 15.74 39.29 -1.31
CA ALA A 143 14.43 38.80 -0.86
C ALA A 143 14.01 37.51 -1.59
N GLY A 144 14.23 37.43 -2.91
CA GLY A 144 13.95 36.21 -3.67
C GLY A 144 14.88 35.05 -3.26
N VAL A 145 16.16 35.31 -2.97
CA VAL A 145 17.07 34.28 -2.42
C VAL A 145 16.51 33.72 -1.12
N VAL A 146 16.01 34.58 -0.22
CA VAL A 146 15.42 34.17 1.07
C VAL A 146 14.16 33.31 0.87
N VAL A 147 13.26 33.71 -0.05
CA VAL A 147 12.06 32.92 -0.35
C VAL A 147 12.44 31.53 -0.88
N ASP A 148 13.35 31.47 -1.85
CA ASP A 148 13.86 30.21 -2.41
C ASP A 148 14.53 29.34 -1.34
N SER A 149 15.29 29.96 -0.43
CA SER A 149 15.95 29.30 0.70
C SER A 149 14.95 28.59 1.61
N ILE A 150 13.87 29.28 1.96
CA ILE A 150 12.81 28.74 2.82
C ILE A 150 12.20 27.53 2.12
N LEU A 151 11.82 27.68 0.85
CA LEU A 151 11.21 26.59 0.08
C LEU A 151 12.16 25.37 -0.05
N LEU A 152 13.42 25.61 -0.42
CA LEU A 152 14.46 24.59 -0.54
C LEU A 152 14.71 23.85 0.77
N SER A 153 14.62 24.55 1.91
CA SER A 153 14.80 23.92 3.22
C SER A 153 13.76 22.84 3.51
N PHE A 154 12.56 22.95 2.94
CA PHE A 154 11.49 21.96 3.06
C PHE A 154 11.52 20.89 1.96
N LEU A 155 12.13 21.19 0.82
CA LEU A 155 12.40 20.22 -0.25
C LEU A 155 13.52 19.24 0.12
N ASP A 156 14.43 19.61 1.03
CA ASP A 156 15.55 18.77 1.49
C ASP A 156 16.48 18.27 0.36
N ARG A 157 16.69 19.10 -0.67
CA ARG A 157 17.67 18.85 -1.74
C ARG A 157 18.82 19.84 -1.67
N THR A 158 19.88 19.47 -0.97
CA THR A 158 21.08 20.31 -0.81
C THR A 158 21.71 20.69 -2.15
N GLY A 159 21.68 19.81 -3.16
CA GLY A 159 22.21 20.08 -4.50
C GLY A 159 21.51 21.22 -5.25
N LEU A 160 20.26 21.55 -4.89
CA LEU A 160 19.51 22.66 -5.48
C LEU A 160 19.76 24.00 -4.76
N SER A 161 20.50 24.01 -3.65
CA SER A 161 20.77 25.23 -2.86
C SER A 161 21.41 26.35 -3.69
N LEU A 162 22.28 26.00 -4.64
CA LEU A 162 22.93 26.96 -5.55
C LEU A 162 21.94 27.69 -6.46
N LEU A 163 20.79 27.08 -6.78
CA LEU A 163 19.77 27.74 -7.60
C LEU A 163 19.21 28.99 -6.94
N SER A 164 19.20 29.05 -5.60
CA SER A 164 18.72 30.23 -4.87
C SER A 164 19.47 31.52 -5.23
N ALA A 165 20.69 31.43 -5.78
CA ALA A 165 21.42 32.58 -6.30
C ALA A 165 20.72 33.28 -7.48
N LEU A 166 19.85 32.56 -8.20
CA LEU A 166 19.01 33.10 -9.28
C LEU A 166 17.76 33.82 -8.77
N SER A 167 17.51 33.82 -7.45
CA SER A 167 16.44 34.59 -6.80
C SER A 167 15.06 34.30 -7.42
N TRP A 168 14.25 35.33 -7.69
CA TRP A 168 12.90 35.20 -8.25
C TRP A 168 12.83 34.33 -9.52
N ILE A 169 13.92 34.25 -10.30
CA ILE A 169 13.98 33.42 -11.50
C ILE A 169 13.84 31.94 -11.13
N SER A 170 14.51 31.45 -10.09
CA SER A 170 14.47 30.03 -9.71
C SER A 170 13.18 29.60 -9.01
N LEU A 171 12.43 30.54 -8.40
CA LEU A 171 11.22 30.26 -7.63
C LEU A 171 10.20 29.35 -8.33
N PRO A 172 9.81 29.57 -9.61
CA PRO A 172 8.77 28.76 -10.27
C PRO A 172 9.22 27.32 -10.51
N TYR A 173 10.52 27.12 -10.78
CA TYR A 173 11.11 25.78 -10.86
C TYR A 173 11.08 25.08 -9.50
N LEU A 174 11.47 25.78 -8.44
CA LEU A 174 11.54 25.24 -7.08
C LEU A 174 10.15 24.87 -6.55
N ILE A 175 9.13 25.69 -6.83
CA ILE A 175 7.72 25.40 -6.50
C ILE A 175 7.28 24.06 -7.09
N MET A 176 7.80 23.67 -8.26
CA MET A 176 7.45 22.41 -8.92
C MET A 176 8.41 21.25 -8.64
N ALA A 177 9.53 21.52 -7.96
CA ALA A 177 10.55 20.52 -7.69
C ALA A 177 10.02 19.47 -6.73
N ASP A 178 10.29 18.20 -7.03
CA ASP A 178 9.95 17.11 -6.11
C ASP A 178 10.90 17.13 -4.91
N PRO A 179 10.40 16.95 -3.68
CA PRO A 179 11.25 16.86 -2.50
C PRO A 179 12.25 15.70 -2.60
N GLY A 180 13.34 15.79 -1.85
CA GLY A 180 14.33 14.73 -1.71
C GLY A 180 13.70 13.54 -1.01
N SER A 181 13.80 12.36 -1.63
CA SER A 181 13.39 11.10 -0.99
C SER A 181 14.52 10.59 -0.11
N GLN A 182 14.27 10.43 1.19
CA GLN A 182 15.08 9.55 2.01
C GLN A 182 14.58 8.11 1.82
N GLU A 183 15.48 7.19 1.49
CA GLU A 183 15.18 5.76 1.38
C GLU A 183 15.11 5.11 2.78
N THR A 184 14.15 5.57 3.60
CA THR A 184 13.90 4.99 4.91
C THR A 184 12.78 3.96 4.82
N GLY A 185 13.04 2.73 5.28
CA GLY A 185 12.07 1.64 5.31
C GLY A 185 12.29 0.59 4.21
N LEU A 186 11.27 -0.23 3.97
CA LEU A 186 11.31 -1.35 3.03
C LEU A 186 11.02 -0.86 1.60
N CYS A 187 12.06 -0.58 0.82
CA CYS A 187 11.91 -0.11 -0.56
C CYS A 187 11.62 -1.26 -1.53
N ILE A 188 10.40 -1.34 -2.07
CA ILE A 188 9.98 -2.45 -2.94
C ILE A 188 9.78 -2.05 -4.40
N GLY A 189 9.74 -0.76 -4.73
CA GLY A 189 9.59 -0.32 -6.12
C GLY A 189 9.88 1.16 -6.34
N ARG A 190 9.44 1.66 -7.50
CA ARG A 190 9.40 3.08 -7.84
C ARG A 190 7.95 3.47 -8.13
N VAL A 191 7.48 4.53 -7.49
CA VAL A 191 6.23 5.18 -7.89
C VAL A 191 6.41 5.68 -9.31
N GLU A 192 5.46 5.39 -10.19
CA GLU A 192 5.40 5.94 -11.56
C GLU A 192 4.31 6.99 -11.69
N LYS A 193 3.17 6.78 -11.02
CA LYS A 193 2.01 7.66 -11.13
C LYS A 193 1.38 7.87 -9.75
N VAL A 194 0.86 9.07 -9.53
CA VAL A 194 0.04 9.40 -8.35
C VAL A 194 -1.28 9.97 -8.85
N LEU A 195 -2.38 9.48 -8.31
CA LEU A 195 -3.71 9.99 -8.60
C LEU A 195 -3.92 11.26 -7.79
N ALA A 196 -4.21 12.36 -8.46
CA ALA A 196 -4.60 13.58 -7.79
C ALA A 196 -6.02 13.96 -8.20
N ARG A 197 -6.67 14.72 -7.31
CA ARG A 197 -7.95 15.39 -7.53
C ARG A 197 -7.70 16.84 -7.90
N SER A 198 -8.41 17.35 -8.90
CA SER A 198 -8.42 18.78 -9.22
C SER A 198 -9.83 19.30 -9.31
N LEU A 199 -9.96 20.55 -8.88
CA LEU A 199 -11.17 21.32 -8.99
C LEU A 199 -11.32 21.80 -10.43
N ILE A 200 -12.53 21.72 -10.97
CA ILE A 200 -12.92 22.46 -12.17
C ILE A 200 -13.62 23.72 -11.65
N PRO A 201 -12.95 24.88 -11.64
CA PRO A 201 -13.65 26.13 -11.42
C PRO A 201 -14.52 26.38 -12.66
N GLY A 202 -15.75 26.83 -12.44
CA GLY A 202 -16.68 27.09 -13.53
C GLY A 202 -17.80 28.01 -13.09
N PHE A 203 -18.14 28.98 -13.93
CA PHE A 203 -19.30 29.86 -13.75
C PHE A 203 -20.64 29.11 -13.88
N PHE A 204 -20.66 27.99 -14.61
CA PHE A 204 -21.89 27.23 -14.91
C PHE A 204 -21.91 25.80 -14.34
N GLN A 205 -20.75 25.15 -14.16
CA GLN A 205 -20.63 23.85 -13.48
C GLN A 205 -19.30 23.77 -12.72
N SER A 206 -19.36 23.76 -11.40
CA SER A 206 -18.25 23.40 -10.53
C SER A 206 -18.19 21.89 -10.35
N GLY A 207 -17.01 21.28 -10.45
CA GLY A 207 -16.86 19.83 -10.27
C GLY A 207 -15.44 19.42 -9.92
N TYR A 208 -15.20 18.11 -9.92
CA TYR A 208 -13.87 17.53 -9.70
C TYR A 208 -13.54 16.57 -10.82
N ARG A 209 -12.27 16.51 -11.19
CA ARG A 209 -11.71 15.43 -12.02
C ARG A 209 -10.60 14.73 -11.26
N TYR A 210 -10.26 13.52 -11.71
CA TYR A 210 -9.10 12.75 -11.26
C TYR A 210 -8.16 12.51 -12.44
N LYS A 211 -6.85 12.65 -12.21
CA LYS A 211 -5.82 12.46 -13.24
C LYS A 211 -4.56 11.87 -12.63
N TRP A 212 -3.88 11.02 -13.40
CA TRP A 212 -2.57 10.49 -13.05
C TRP A 212 -1.47 11.48 -13.37
N PHE A 213 -0.59 11.71 -12.40
CA PHE A 213 0.63 12.49 -12.55
C PHE A 213 1.83 11.59 -12.51
N SER A 214 2.63 11.61 -13.57
CA SER A 214 3.92 10.93 -13.59
C SER A 214 4.84 11.52 -12.54
N VAL A 215 5.34 10.66 -11.65
CA VAL A 215 6.35 10.98 -10.63
C VAL A 215 7.29 9.80 -10.58
N GLU A 216 8.59 10.05 -10.52
CA GLU A 216 9.59 9.00 -10.32
C GLU A 216 10.24 9.18 -8.94
N ARG A 217 9.81 8.37 -7.98
CA ARG A 217 10.42 8.33 -6.64
C ARG A 217 10.44 6.90 -6.09
N PRO A 218 11.38 6.54 -5.21
CA PRO A 218 11.34 5.24 -4.57
C PRO A 218 10.05 5.07 -3.76
N PHE A 219 9.47 3.88 -3.83
CA PHE A 219 8.37 3.46 -2.98
C PHE A 219 8.91 2.59 -1.85
N CYS A 220 8.94 3.18 -0.65
CA CYS A 220 9.43 2.54 0.57
C CYS A 220 8.31 2.48 1.61
N ILE A 221 8.14 1.31 2.20
CA ILE A 221 7.14 1.06 3.24
C ILE A 221 7.81 1.31 4.59
N GLU A 222 7.36 2.36 5.27
CA GLU A 222 7.81 2.69 6.63
C GLU A 222 7.04 1.87 7.66
N LEU A 223 7.58 0.72 8.04
CA LEU A 223 6.94 -0.24 8.94
C LEU A 223 6.48 0.40 10.27
N ASP A 224 7.26 1.33 10.82
CA ASP A 224 6.96 2.01 12.09
C ASP A 224 5.74 2.95 12.01
N LYS A 225 5.39 3.41 10.81
CA LYS A 225 4.22 4.27 10.57
C LYS A 225 2.93 3.47 10.35
N LEU A 226 3.03 2.16 10.17
CA LEU A 226 1.86 1.32 9.91
C LEU A 226 1.03 1.12 11.18
N LYS A 227 -0.30 1.09 11.04
CA LYS A 227 -1.21 0.78 12.15
C LYS A 227 -1.11 -0.69 12.56
N ASN A 228 -0.71 -1.57 11.66
CA ASN A 228 -0.39 -2.98 11.87
C ASN A 228 0.43 -3.44 10.65
N PHE A 229 0.98 -4.65 10.71
CA PHE A 229 1.78 -5.20 9.62
C PHE A 229 0.94 -6.05 8.65
N ASN A 230 -0.39 -5.93 8.72
CA ASN A 230 -1.29 -6.72 7.90
C ASN A 230 -1.34 -6.15 6.48
N THR A 231 -1.14 -7.04 5.51
CA THR A 231 -1.10 -6.71 4.08
C THR A 231 -2.03 -7.64 3.32
N VAL A 232 -2.79 -7.10 2.39
CA VAL A 232 -3.59 -7.87 1.43
C VAL A 232 -3.04 -7.64 0.03
N ILE A 233 -2.70 -8.72 -0.67
CA ILE A 233 -2.22 -8.70 -2.05
C ILE A 233 -3.29 -9.30 -2.96
N LEU A 234 -3.78 -8.51 -3.91
CA LEU A 234 -4.84 -8.90 -4.85
C LEU A 234 -4.33 -8.84 -6.28
N GLY A 235 -4.81 -9.73 -7.15
CA GLY A 235 -4.43 -9.72 -8.56
C GLY A 235 -4.80 -10.99 -9.29
N SER A 236 -5.07 -10.90 -10.59
CA SER A 236 -5.34 -12.09 -11.40
C SER A 236 -4.14 -13.05 -11.45
N SER A 237 -4.38 -14.31 -11.83
CA SER A 237 -3.31 -15.29 -12.01
C SER A 237 -2.24 -14.81 -13.00
N GLY A 238 -0.97 -15.10 -12.71
CA GLY A 238 0.17 -14.73 -13.55
C GLY A 238 0.63 -13.27 -13.51
N TYR A 239 0.07 -12.42 -12.64
CA TYR A 239 0.52 -11.03 -12.47
C TYR A 239 1.68 -10.84 -11.49
N GLY A 240 2.06 -11.89 -10.75
CA GLY A 240 3.24 -11.89 -9.87
C GLY A 240 2.95 -11.67 -8.37
N LYS A 241 1.79 -12.11 -7.87
CA LYS A 241 1.41 -11.97 -6.45
C LYS A 241 2.43 -12.62 -5.50
N SER A 242 2.79 -13.86 -5.78
CA SER A 242 3.77 -14.64 -5.01
C SER A 242 5.18 -14.04 -5.17
N SER A 243 5.51 -13.50 -6.35
CA SER A 243 6.76 -12.75 -6.57
C SER A 243 6.83 -11.48 -5.71
N LEU A 244 5.73 -10.75 -5.55
CA LEU A 244 5.65 -9.59 -4.65
C LEU A 244 5.82 -9.99 -3.19
N ALA A 245 5.17 -11.08 -2.75
CA ALA A 245 5.36 -11.61 -1.40
C ALA A 245 6.83 -12.01 -1.16
N LYS A 246 7.46 -12.72 -2.10
CA LYS A 246 8.89 -13.05 -2.05
C LYS A 246 9.79 -11.82 -1.99
N LEU A 247 9.49 -10.78 -2.77
CA LEU A 247 10.22 -9.51 -2.74
C LEU A 247 10.13 -8.80 -1.38
N ILE A 248 8.95 -8.81 -0.75
CA ILE A 248 8.75 -8.26 0.59
C ILE A 248 9.56 -9.06 1.62
N LEU A 249 9.42 -10.39 1.61
CA LEU A 249 10.09 -11.28 2.56
C LEU A 249 11.62 -11.29 2.40
N SER A 250 12.15 -11.16 1.18
CA SER A 250 13.60 -11.17 0.94
C SER A 250 14.32 -9.91 1.42
N LYS A 251 13.60 -8.78 1.44
CA LYS A 251 14.12 -7.49 1.89
C LYS A 251 13.87 -7.20 3.37
N LEU A 252 12.98 -7.96 4.02
CA LEU A 252 12.72 -7.85 5.45
C LEU A 252 13.62 -8.79 6.24
N ASP A 253 14.23 -8.28 7.31
CA ASP A 253 14.96 -9.11 8.26
C ASP A 253 14.10 -9.47 9.47
N VAL A 254 13.04 -10.24 9.22
CA VAL A 254 12.14 -10.79 10.24
C VAL A 254 11.89 -12.27 9.98
N ASP A 255 11.51 -13.01 11.01
CA ASP A 255 11.04 -14.39 10.85
C ASP A 255 9.79 -14.40 9.97
N TYR A 256 9.58 -15.48 9.25
CA TYR A 256 8.32 -15.68 8.53
C TYR A 256 7.92 -17.13 8.42
N ILE A 257 6.62 -17.32 8.24
CA ILE A 257 6.01 -18.61 7.94
C ILE A 257 5.20 -18.41 6.67
N VAL A 258 5.52 -19.17 5.62
CA VAL A 258 4.75 -19.17 4.37
C VAL A 258 3.93 -20.45 4.30
N PHE A 259 2.62 -20.32 4.13
CA PHE A 259 1.72 -21.42 3.78
C PHE A 259 1.67 -21.53 2.26
N ASP A 260 2.49 -22.42 1.71
CA ASP A 260 2.66 -22.62 0.27
C ASP A 260 1.78 -23.77 -0.23
N LEU A 261 0.62 -23.43 -0.81
CA LEU A 261 -0.36 -24.42 -1.26
C LEU A 261 0.02 -25.09 -2.59
N HIS A 262 0.88 -24.46 -3.39
CA HIS A 262 1.17 -24.82 -4.78
C HIS A 262 2.67 -25.02 -5.09
N GLY A 263 3.57 -24.71 -4.16
CA GLY A 263 5.01 -24.86 -4.34
C GLY A 263 5.68 -23.68 -5.05
N GLU A 264 5.17 -22.45 -4.90
CA GLU A 264 5.67 -21.27 -5.62
C GLU A 264 6.85 -20.54 -4.93
N TYR A 265 7.21 -20.96 -3.70
CA TYR A 265 8.22 -20.29 -2.86
C TYR A 265 9.55 -21.06 -2.75
N THR A 266 9.87 -21.88 -3.76
CA THR A 266 11.06 -22.76 -3.76
C THR A 266 12.40 -22.03 -3.68
N ASP A 267 12.44 -20.80 -4.17
CA ASP A 267 13.59 -19.89 -4.26
C ASP A 267 13.74 -18.97 -3.03
N LEU A 268 12.77 -18.98 -2.11
CA LEU A 268 12.81 -18.16 -0.91
C LEU A 268 13.72 -18.80 0.15
N LYS A 269 14.53 -17.98 0.85
CA LYS A 269 15.41 -18.46 1.92
C LYS A 269 14.61 -19.09 3.07
N GLY A 270 15.18 -20.03 3.81
CA GLY A 270 14.55 -20.60 5.00
C GLY A 270 14.40 -22.12 4.96
N LYS A 271 13.92 -22.70 6.06
CA LYS A 271 13.67 -24.13 6.20
C LYS A 271 12.38 -24.47 5.47
N ARG A 272 12.47 -25.29 4.42
CA ARG A 272 11.29 -25.86 3.76
C ARG A 272 10.89 -27.14 4.44
N ILE A 273 9.62 -27.23 4.83
CA ILE A 273 9.03 -28.40 5.51
C ILE A 273 7.92 -28.94 4.62
N ASP A 274 8.03 -30.21 4.25
CA ASP A 274 6.99 -30.93 3.53
C ASP A 274 5.94 -31.41 4.54
N VAL A 275 4.80 -30.72 4.58
CA VAL A 275 3.76 -30.99 5.57
C VAL A 275 3.17 -32.39 5.39
N ALA A 276 3.23 -32.96 4.17
CA ALA A 276 2.72 -34.30 3.90
C ALA A 276 3.53 -35.40 4.59
N SER A 277 4.85 -35.21 4.75
CA SER A 277 5.76 -36.22 5.31
C SER A 277 6.13 -36.00 6.77
N ASN A 278 6.25 -34.75 7.21
CA ASN A 278 6.52 -34.44 8.62
C ASN A 278 5.29 -34.72 9.50
N GLY A 279 4.08 -34.49 8.95
CA GLY A 279 2.80 -34.74 9.59
C GLY A 279 2.56 -33.93 10.87
N ILE A 280 1.31 -33.64 11.20
CA ILE A 280 0.95 -32.95 12.45
C ILE A 280 -0.33 -33.58 12.96
N ASN A 281 -0.31 -34.09 14.20
CA ASN A 281 -1.54 -34.55 14.83
C ASN A 281 -2.44 -33.35 15.20
N PRO A 282 -3.63 -33.20 14.58
CA PRO A 282 -4.56 -32.12 14.91
C PRO A 282 -5.05 -32.18 16.35
N LEU A 283 -5.05 -33.36 16.98
CA LEU A 283 -5.41 -33.57 18.37
C LEU A 283 -4.27 -33.20 19.35
N SER A 284 -3.19 -32.58 18.88
CA SER A 284 -2.20 -32.00 19.79
C SER A 284 -2.78 -30.77 20.50
N LEU A 285 -2.43 -30.60 21.78
CA LEU A 285 -3.02 -29.57 22.63
C LEU A 285 -2.51 -28.16 22.35
N PHE A 286 -1.24 -28.00 21.97
CA PHE A 286 -0.62 -26.68 21.67
C PHE A 286 -0.85 -25.62 22.76
N GLY A 287 -0.76 -26.03 24.03
CA GLY A 287 -0.99 -25.14 25.18
C GLY A 287 -2.46 -24.82 25.46
N ARG A 288 -3.40 -25.55 24.85
CA ARG A 288 -4.84 -25.49 25.16
C ARG A 288 -5.24 -26.63 26.07
N SER A 289 -6.31 -26.42 26.83
CA SER A 289 -6.91 -27.50 27.60
C SER A 289 -7.57 -28.54 26.68
N PRO A 290 -7.61 -29.83 27.06
CA PRO A 290 -8.31 -30.89 26.31
C PRO A 290 -9.72 -30.49 25.89
N LYS A 291 -10.47 -29.83 26.78
CA LYS A 291 -11.81 -29.33 26.48
C LYS A 291 -11.82 -28.26 25.39
N GLN A 292 -10.97 -27.23 25.52
CA GLN A 292 -10.86 -26.17 24.52
C GLN A 292 -10.46 -26.74 23.15
N ARG A 293 -9.46 -27.62 23.13
CA ARG A 293 -8.95 -28.21 21.90
C ARG A 293 -10.00 -29.09 21.21
N SER A 294 -10.78 -29.84 21.98
CA SER A 294 -11.87 -30.65 21.46
C SER A 294 -12.94 -29.81 20.77
N ILE A 295 -13.29 -28.66 21.35
CA ILE A 295 -14.26 -27.72 20.76
C ILE A 295 -13.70 -27.12 19.47
N GLU A 296 -12.45 -26.65 19.47
CA GLU A 296 -11.79 -26.10 18.27
C GLU A 296 -11.81 -27.10 17.11
N ILE A 297 -11.36 -28.34 17.36
CA ILE A 297 -11.34 -29.38 16.34
C ILE A 297 -12.76 -29.70 15.86
N SER A 298 -13.72 -29.79 16.77
CA SER A 298 -15.10 -30.12 16.40
C SER A 298 -15.75 -29.03 15.56
N MET A 299 -15.46 -27.75 15.85
CA MET A 299 -15.92 -26.60 15.06
C MET A 299 -15.25 -26.54 13.68
N MET A 300 -13.95 -26.86 13.59
CA MET A 300 -13.26 -27.03 12.31
C MET A 300 -13.89 -28.17 11.50
N LEU A 301 -14.10 -29.34 12.09
CA LEU A 301 -14.71 -30.46 11.38
C LEU A 301 -16.17 -30.18 10.99
N LYS A 302 -16.89 -29.41 11.80
CA LYS A 302 -18.22 -28.88 11.46
C LYS A 302 -18.18 -28.02 10.21
N SER A 303 -17.22 -27.11 10.08
CA SER A 303 -17.11 -26.21 8.91
C SER A 303 -16.70 -26.94 7.63
N ILE A 304 -15.93 -28.02 7.74
CA ILE A 304 -15.47 -28.83 6.61
C ILE A 304 -16.56 -29.79 6.12
N PHE A 305 -17.21 -30.50 7.06
CA PHE A 305 -18.14 -31.59 6.76
C PHE A 305 -19.62 -31.22 6.93
N ASN A 306 -19.93 -29.97 7.28
CA ASN A 306 -21.28 -29.46 7.54
C ASN A 306 -22.01 -30.27 8.63
N LEU A 307 -21.32 -30.56 9.73
CA LEU A 307 -21.89 -31.36 10.83
C LEU A 307 -23.03 -30.60 11.52
N GLY A 308 -24.06 -31.33 11.95
CA GLY A 308 -25.11 -30.80 12.81
C GLY A 308 -24.57 -30.44 14.22
N ASN A 309 -25.28 -29.58 14.95
CA ASN A 309 -24.86 -29.16 16.30
C ASN A 309 -24.73 -30.35 17.27
N ILE A 310 -25.64 -31.33 17.20
CA ILE A 310 -25.59 -32.53 18.05
C ILE A 310 -24.35 -33.37 17.70
N GLN A 311 -24.11 -33.63 16.41
CA GLN A 311 -22.92 -34.37 15.95
C GLN A 311 -21.61 -33.67 16.36
N THR A 312 -21.61 -32.33 16.35
CA THR A 312 -20.46 -31.53 16.78
C THR A 312 -20.20 -31.68 18.29
N MET A 313 -21.25 -31.65 19.11
CA MET A 313 -21.13 -31.90 20.56
C MET A 313 -20.64 -33.32 20.85
N ASP A 314 -21.16 -34.30 20.13
CA ASP A 314 -20.75 -35.70 20.26
C ASP A 314 -19.30 -35.94 19.91
N LEU A 315 -18.87 -35.34 18.80
CA LEU A 315 -17.48 -35.40 18.38
C LEU A 315 -16.58 -34.75 19.43
N SER A 316 -16.97 -33.59 19.96
CA SER A 316 -16.23 -32.93 21.03
C SER A 316 -16.13 -33.82 22.28
N ASN A 317 -17.23 -34.44 22.71
CA ASN A 317 -17.22 -35.33 23.88
C ASN A 317 -16.37 -36.58 23.62
N LEU A 318 -16.46 -37.17 22.44
CA LEU A 318 -15.65 -38.31 22.04
C LEU A 318 -14.16 -37.97 22.05
N ILE A 319 -13.77 -36.77 21.59
CA ILE A 319 -12.39 -36.31 21.62
C ILE A 319 -11.91 -36.12 23.08
N ILE A 320 -12.73 -35.50 23.95
CA ILE A 320 -12.42 -35.35 25.38
C ILE A 320 -12.17 -36.72 26.03
N GLU A 321 -13.07 -37.68 25.80
CA GLU A 321 -12.91 -39.05 26.30
C GLU A 321 -11.65 -39.73 25.74
N GLY A 322 -11.31 -39.46 24.47
CA GLY A 322 -10.07 -39.92 23.86
C GLY A 322 -8.81 -39.40 24.57
N TYR A 323 -8.81 -38.13 25.00
CA TYR A 323 -7.73 -37.60 25.84
C TYR A 323 -7.67 -38.30 27.20
N GLN A 324 -8.83 -38.53 27.83
CA GLN A 324 -8.91 -39.21 29.13
C GLN A 324 -8.37 -40.64 29.07
N GLU A 325 -8.59 -41.38 27.97
CA GLU A 325 -8.02 -42.72 27.77
C GLU A 325 -6.48 -42.71 27.62
N LYS A 326 -5.91 -41.57 27.22
CA LYS A 326 -4.45 -41.34 27.21
C LYS A 326 -3.94 -40.80 28.55
N GLY A 327 -4.80 -40.66 29.56
CA GLY A 327 -4.46 -40.09 30.87
C GLY A 327 -4.29 -38.58 30.86
N ILE A 328 -4.88 -37.89 29.88
CA ILE A 328 -4.82 -36.43 29.73
C ILE A 328 -6.13 -35.82 30.24
N TYR A 329 -6.03 -34.96 31.25
CA TYR A 329 -7.19 -34.39 31.95
C TYR A 329 -7.19 -32.86 31.90
N ASP A 330 -8.37 -32.25 31.94
CA ASP A 330 -8.53 -30.79 31.86
C ASP A 330 -8.02 -30.12 33.15
N GLU A 331 -8.19 -30.78 34.30
CA GLU A 331 -7.78 -30.26 35.61
C GLU A 331 -6.29 -30.43 35.94
N ASP A 332 -5.54 -31.21 35.14
CA ASP A 332 -4.12 -31.48 35.37
C ASP A 332 -3.26 -31.11 34.15
N GLU A 333 -2.75 -29.88 34.14
CA GLU A 333 -1.85 -29.38 33.08
C GLU A 333 -0.56 -30.20 32.94
N ARG A 334 -0.11 -30.91 33.98
CA ARG A 334 1.10 -31.74 33.89
C ARG A 334 0.88 -32.94 33.00
N SER A 335 -0.36 -33.42 32.89
CA SER A 335 -0.74 -34.50 31.99
C SER A 335 -0.64 -34.10 30.51
N TRP A 336 -0.61 -32.80 30.19
CA TRP A 336 -0.64 -32.30 28.80
C TRP A 336 0.68 -32.54 28.04
N ILE A 337 1.72 -33.00 28.73
CA ILE A 337 2.98 -33.45 28.11
C ILE A 337 2.86 -34.84 27.46
N LEU A 338 1.83 -35.62 27.83
CA LEU A 338 1.60 -36.95 27.27
C LEU A 338 1.19 -36.87 25.80
N SER A 339 1.46 -37.94 25.07
CA SER A 339 1.09 -38.01 23.65
C SER A 339 -0.44 -37.99 23.49
N PRO A 340 -0.99 -37.06 22.70
CA PRO A 340 -2.42 -36.96 22.48
C PRO A 340 -2.98 -38.18 21.73
N PRO A 341 -4.31 -38.41 21.78
CA PRO A 341 -4.95 -39.42 20.96
C PRO A 341 -4.79 -39.14 19.46
N THR A 342 -4.91 -40.19 18.65
CA THR A 342 -5.00 -40.12 17.20
C THR A 342 -6.45 -40.30 16.73
N PHE A 343 -6.76 -39.99 15.47
CA PHE A 343 -8.08 -40.33 14.91
C PHE A 343 -8.36 -41.83 14.97
N ARG A 344 -7.31 -42.67 14.87
CA ARG A 344 -7.43 -44.12 15.05
C ARG A 344 -7.90 -44.51 16.45
N ASP A 345 -7.34 -43.87 17.48
CA ASP A 345 -7.78 -44.08 18.87
C ASP A 345 -9.26 -43.71 19.03
N LEU A 346 -9.70 -42.58 18.44
CA LEU A 346 -11.10 -42.15 18.48
C LEU A 346 -12.05 -43.11 17.77
N ILE A 347 -11.64 -43.69 16.63
CA ILE A 347 -12.43 -44.71 15.92
C ILE A 347 -12.60 -45.95 16.81
N LEU A 348 -11.53 -46.42 17.46
CA LEU A 348 -11.60 -47.57 18.35
C LEU A 348 -12.51 -47.30 19.56
N LEU A 349 -12.42 -46.10 20.14
CA LEU A 349 -13.32 -45.66 21.22
C LEU A 349 -14.79 -45.63 20.75
N LEU A 350 -15.06 -45.06 19.58
CA LEU A 350 -16.39 -45.01 19.00
C LEU A 350 -16.94 -46.42 18.74
N GLU A 351 -16.13 -47.33 18.21
CA GLU A 351 -16.54 -48.73 17.99
C GLU A 351 -16.88 -49.45 19.29
N ARG A 352 -16.11 -49.23 20.36
CA ARG A 352 -16.43 -49.79 21.70
C ARG A 352 -17.76 -49.25 22.22
N LYS A 353 -18.01 -47.94 22.10
CA LYS A 353 -19.30 -47.33 22.47
C LYS A 353 -20.47 -47.91 21.69
N LYS A 354 -20.31 -48.12 20.37
CA LYS A 354 -21.34 -48.75 19.54
C LYS A 354 -21.65 -50.17 20.00
N ARG A 355 -20.62 -50.99 20.27
CA ARG A 355 -20.83 -52.38 20.76
C ARG A 355 -21.50 -52.45 22.12
N ALA A 356 -21.22 -51.49 23.00
CA ALA A 356 -21.84 -51.40 24.31
C ALA A 356 -23.26 -50.80 24.29
N SER A 357 -23.64 -50.12 23.20
CA SER A 357 -24.94 -49.48 23.08
C SER A 357 -26.04 -50.48 22.73
N LEU A 358 -27.07 -50.53 23.58
CA LEU A 358 -28.29 -51.31 23.35
C LEU A 358 -29.40 -50.50 22.67
N ASN A 359 -29.20 -49.19 22.52
CA ASN A 359 -30.19 -48.24 21.98
C ASN A 359 -29.91 -47.92 20.51
N SER A 360 -30.95 -48.02 19.67
CA SER A 360 -30.88 -47.72 18.23
C SER A 360 -30.60 -46.25 17.93
N ALA A 361 -31.07 -45.33 18.78
CA ALA A 361 -30.81 -43.90 18.62
C ALA A 361 -29.32 -43.57 18.83
N ASP A 362 -28.69 -44.15 19.84
CA ASP A 362 -27.27 -43.95 20.11
C ASP A 362 -26.39 -44.59 19.03
N LEU A 363 -26.78 -45.76 18.53
CA LEU A 363 -26.10 -46.39 17.39
C LEU A 363 -26.13 -45.51 16.13
N SER A 364 -27.28 -44.89 15.84
CA SER A 364 -27.43 -43.94 14.72
C SER A 364 -26.59 -42.69 14.93
N ARG A 365 -26.60 -42.13 16.14
CA ARG A 365 -25.82 -40.94 16.55
C ARG A 365 -24.33 -41.14 16.32
N TRP A 366 -23.74 -42.20 16.88
CA TRP A 366 -22.32 -42.53 16.70
C TRP A 366 -22.00 -42.94 15.25
N GLY A 367 -22.90 -43.70 14.61
CA GLY A 367 -22.75 -44.08 13.20
C GLY A 367 -22.72 -42.89 12.25
N SER A 368 -23.31 -41.75 12.62
CA SER A 368 -23.31 -40.55 11.80
C SER A 368 -21.97 -39.78 11.81
N ILE A 369 -21.11 -40.00 12.81
CA ILE A 369 -19.81 -39.30 12.95
C ILE A 369 -18.66 -40.15 12.41
N GLU A 370 -18.81 -41.47 12.50
CA GLU A 370 -17.81 -42.47 12.11
C GLU A 370 -17.20 -42.26 10.70
N PRO A 371 -17.96 -41.95 9.63
CA PRO A 371 -17.39 -41.75 8.30
C PRO A 371 -16.34 -40.63 8.25
N TYR A 372 -16.55 -39.56 9.01
CA TYR A 372 -15.64 -38.42 9.05
C TYR A 372 -14.35 -38.75 9.81
N LEU A 373 -14.45 -39.49 10.92
CA LEU A 373 -13.25 -39.97 11.63
C LEU A 373 -12.44 -40.93 10.77
N ARG A 374 -13.10 -41.85 10.04
CA ARG A 374 -12.44 -42.76 9.09
C ARG A 374 -11.77 -42.00 7.95
N PHE A 375 -12.38 -40.93 7.45
CA PHE A 375 -11.75 -40.05 6.47
C PHE A 375 -10.48 -39.38 7.00
N LEU A 376 -10.45 -39.05 8.30
CA LEU A 376 -9.30 -38.45 8.97
C LEU A 376 -8.27 -39.48 9.49
N ASP A 377 -8.49 -40.79 9.33
CA ASP A 377 -7.51 -41.85 9.64
C ASP A 377 -6.42 -41.90 8.54
N SER A 378 -5.58 -40.87 8.50
CA SER A 378 -4.53 -40.66 7.49
C SER A 378 -3.16 -40.50 8.13
N ASN A 379 -2.13 -41.09 7.50
CA ASN A 379 -0.75 -41.03 7.97
C ASN A 379 -0.20 -39.60 8.11
N VAL A 380 -0.75 -38.65 7.34
CA VAL A 380 -0.34 -37.23 7.41
C VAL A 380 -0.65 -36.62 8.80
N PHE A 381 -1.57 -37.20 9.55
CA PHE A 381 -1.89 -36.76 10.92
C PHE A 381 -1.14 -37.52 12.01
N ASN A 382 -0.30 -38.51 11.66
CA ASN A 382 0.43 -39.30 12.64
C ASN A 382 1.77 -38.66 13.05
N GLY A 383 2.03 -37.42 12.63
CA GLY A 383 3.27 -36.73 12.97
C GLY A 383 3.33 -36.36 14.45
N SER A 384 4.51 -36.57 15.04
CA SER A 384 4.85 -36.27 16.44
C SER A 384 5.74 -35.04 16.58
N GLU A 385 5.92 -34.26 15.51
CA GLU A 385 6.78 -33.09 15.55
C GLU A 385 6.19 -31.99 16.44
N ASP A 386 7.07 -31.38 17.23
CA ASP A 386 6.75 -30.19 17.99
C ASP A 386 6.56 -29.01 17.02
N ILE A 387 5.34 -28.51 16.97
CA ILE A 387 4.95 -27.36 16.14
C ILE A 387 5.87 -26.17 16.35
N SER A 388 6.42 -25.98 17.55
CA SER A 388 7.33 -24.89 17.90
C SER A 388 8.58 -24.92 17.02
N LYS A 389 9.08 -26.11 16.70
CA LYS A 389 10.24 -26.35 15.81
C LYS A 389 9.88 -26.23 14.33
N ILE A 390 8.62 -26.48 13.98
CA ILE A 390 8.11 -26.29 12.64
C ILE A 390 8.05 -24.79 12.34
N ILE A 391 7.56 -23.98 13.28
CA ILE A 391 7.33 -22.54 13.10
C ILE A 391 8.52 -21.66 13.52
N GLU A 392 9.69 -22.24 13.81
CA GLU A 392 10.87 -21.50 14.26
C GLU A 392 11.64 -20.87 13.08
N GLY A 393 12.00 -19.59 13.20
CA GLY A 393 12.78 -18.89 12.21
C GLY A 393 12.02 -18.55 10.93
N LYS A 394 12.72 -18.67 9.79
CA LYS A 394 12.18 -18.49 8.43
C LYS A 394 11.77 -19.86 7.88
N THR A 395 10.47 -20.15 7.84
CA THR A 395 9.91 -21.44 7.42
C THR A 395 8.98 -21.31 6.21
N ILE A 396 9.06 -22.27 5.30
CA ILE A 396 8.12 -22.46 4.18
C ILE A 396 7.43 -23.82 4.38
N LEU A 397 6.13 -23.78 4.63
CA LEU A 397 5.29 -24.96 4.81
C LEU A 397 4.69 -25.34 3.46
N ASP A 398 5.18 -26.43 2.89
CA ASP A 398 4.77 -26.91 1.58
C ASP A 398 3.61 -27.91 1.69
N PHE A 399 2.47 -27.53 1.13
CA PHE A 399 1.26 -28.35 1.06
C PHE A 399 1.00 -28.90 -0.34
N SER A 400 1.88 -28.66 -1.31
CA SER A 400 1.67 -29.03 -2.73
C SER A 400 1.50 -30.53 -2.94
N ARG A 401 2.13 -31.36 -2.09
CA ARG A 401 2.04 -32.83 -2.14
C ARG A 401 0.74 -33.39 -1.54
N ILE A 402 -0.04 -32.57 -0.83
CA ILE A 402 -1.32 -32.99 -0.26
C ILE A 402 -2.41 -32.77 -1.30
N SER A 403 -2.90 -33.87 -1.88
CA SER A 403 -3.93 -33.83 -2.92
C SER A 403 -5.34 -33.61 -2.39
N ILE A 404 -5.62 -34.05 -1.16
CA ILE A 404 -6.96 -33.99 -0.56
C ILE A 404 -7.16 -32.63 0.13
N SER A 405 -8.03 -31.79 -0.43
CA SER A 405 -8.31 -30.44 0.07
C SER A 405 -8.71 -30.40 1.54
N ASN A 406 -9.59 -31.29 2.00
CA ASN A 406 -10.01 -31.30 3.40
C ASN A 406 -8.85 -31.62 4.36
N ILE A 407 -7.94 -32.54 3.99
CA ILE A 407 -6.74 -32.85 4.79
C ILE A 407 -5.81 -31.64 4.84
N LYS A 408 -5.58 -31.00 3.69
CA LYS A 408 -4.77 -29.79 3.57
C LYS A 408 -5.31 -28.67 4.46
N TYR A 409 -6.63 -28.47 4.44
CA TYR A 409 -7.33 -27.48 5.26
C TYR A 409 -7.17 -27.77 6.77
N VAL A 410 -7.41 -29.02 7.21
CA VAL A 410 -7.25 -29.41 8.62
C VAL A 410 -5.83 -29.09 9.12
N LEU A 411 -4.80 -29.41 8.34
CA LEU A 411 -3.42 -29.13 8.72
C LEU A 411 -3.14 -27.63 8.79
N MET A 412 -3.60 -26.89 7.78
CA MET A 412 -3.43 -25.44 7.73
C MET A 412 -4.08 -24.75 8.94
N GLU A 413 -5.35 -25.04 9.23
CA GLU A 413 -6.07 -24.51 10.39
C GLU A 413 -5.43 -24.98 11.72
N THR A 414 -4.96 -26.22 11.79
CA THR A 414 -4.23 -26.74 12.97
C THR A 414 -2.97 -25.92 13.26
N ILE A 415 -2.14 -25.68 12.25
CA ILE A 415 -0.90 -24.89 12.40
C ILE A 415 -1.22 -23.44 12.76
N LEU A 416 -2.18 -22.81 12.10
CA LEU A 416 -2.57 -21.43 12.39
C LEU A 416 -3.14 -21.27 13.81
N THR A 417 -3.93 -22.25 14.28
CA THR A 417 -4.43 -22.28 15.67
C THR A 417 -3.28 -22.41 16.66
N SER A 418 -2.26 -23.21 16.34
CA SER A 418 -1.06 -23.26 17.16
C SER A 418 -0.28 -21.94 17.15
N ILE A 419 -0.16 -21.27 16.00
CA ILE A 419 0.45 -19.94 15.92
C ILE A 419 -0.31 -18.98 16.84
N LEU A 420 -1.65 -19.00 16.81
CA LEU A 420 -2.49 -18.20 17.70
C LEU A 420 -2.24 -18.51 19.18
N GLY A 421 -2.07 -19.79 19.56
CA GLY A 421 -1.71 -20.18 20.93
C GLY A 421 -0.36 -19.61 21.36
N THR A 422 0.68 -19.80 20.54
CA THR A 422 2.04 -19.29 20.82
C THR A 422 2.11 -17.76 20.86
N MET A 423 1.25 -17.08 20.10
CA MET A 423 1.16 -15.62 20.07
C MET A 423 0.83 -15.05 21.45
N TYR A 424 -0.05 -15.69 22.23
CA TYR A 424 -0.48 -15.20 23.54
C TYR A 424 0.55 -15.34 24.66
N THR A 425 1.69 -15.98 24.40
CA THR A 425 2.72 -16.19 25.42
C THR A 425 3.47 -14.91 25.78
N GLN A 426 3.69 -14.00 24.83
CA GLN A 426 4.51 -12.80 25.03
C GLN A 426 4.07 -11.64 24.12
N LYS A 427 3.94 -10.44 24.70
CA LYS A 427 3.65 -9.22 23.95
C LYS A 427 4.93 -8.61 23.38
N TYR A 428 4.85 -8.08 22.16
CA TYR A 428 5.95 -7.42 21.46
C TYR A 428 5.43 -6.18 20.74
N GLY A 429 6.15 -5.06 20.87
CA GLY A 429 5.78 -3.78 20.26
C GLY A 429 6.17 -3.62 18.80
N SER A 430 7.17 -4.39 18.34
CA SER A 430 7.70 -4.37 16.97
C SER A 430 7.36 -5.66 16.21
N LEU A 431 7.43 -5.61 14.87
CA LEU A 431 7.27 -6.79 14.03
C LEU A 431 8.39 -7.79 14.31
N ARG A 432 8.02 -9.01 14.73
CA ARG A 432 8.95 -10.15 14.89
C ARG A 432 8.74 -11.23 13.83
N ARG A 433 7.49 -11.39 13.36
CA ARG A 433 7.13 -12.49 12.47
C ARG A 433 6.05 -12.11 11.47
N LEU A 434 6.25 -12.47 10.20
CA LEU A 434 5.22 -12.42 9.17
C LEU A 434 4.64 -13.81 8.90
N VAL A 435 3.32 -13.90 8.80
CA VAL A 435 2.63 -15.12 8.38
C VAL A 435 2.00 -14.85 7.02
N VAL A 436 2.47 -15.53 5.99
CA VAL A 436 1.99 -15.39 4.62
C VAL A 436 1.06 -16.56 4.31
N ILE A 437 -0.16 -16.24 3.93
CA ILE A 437 -1.17 -17.21 3.50
C ILE A 437 -1.39 -16.98 2.00
N ASP A 438 -0.81 -17.86 1.19
CA ASP A 438 -1.09 -17.87 -0.24
C ASP A 438 -2.43 -18.57 -0.51
N GLU A 439 -3.12 -18.14 -1.58
CA GLU A 439 -4.49 -18.53 -1.92
C GLU A 439 -5.40 -18.53 -0.67
N ALA A 440 -5.42 -17.38 0.03
CA ALA A 440 -6.20 -17.16 1.25
C ALA A 440 -7.68 -17.57 1.17
N PRO A 441 -8.39 -17.47 0.03
CA PRO A 441 -9.76 -18.01 -0.09
C PRO A 441 -9.88 -19.47 0.34
N PHE A 442 -8.85 -20.30 0.14
CA PHE A 442 -8.86 -21.70 0.58
C PHE A 442 -9.12 -21.85 2.08
N LEU A 443 -8.59 -20.93 2.91
CA LEU A 443 -8.86 -20.88 4.35
C LEU A 443 -10.22 -20.22 4.65
N LEU A 444 -10.50 -19.11 3.98
CA LEU A 444 -11.62 -18.21 4.27
C LEU A 444 -12.98 -18.72 3.77
N GLU A 445 -13.01 -19.73 2.89
CA GLU A 445 -14.24 -20.38 2.45
C GLU A 445 -14.97 -21.13 3.56
N LYS A 446 -14.26 -21.47 4.64
CA LYS A 446 -14.79 -22.20 5.78
C LYS A 446 -14.97 -21.25 6.97
N GLU A 447 -16.10 -21.38 7.64
CA GLU A 447 -16.49 -20.50 8.76
C GLU A 447 -15.43 -20.45 9.87
N SER A 448 -14.85 -21.59 10.26
CA SER A 448 -13.81 -21.67 11.30
C SER A 448 -12.54 -20.90 10.89
N GLY A 449 -12.10 -21.08 9.65
CA GLY A 449 -10.95 -20.38 9.08
C GLY A 449 -11.16 -18.87 8.95
N GLU A 450 -12.36 -18.41 8.55
CA GLU A 450 -12.70 -16.99 8.50
C GLU A 450 -12.62 -16.33 9.89
N ILE A 451 -13.24 -16.95 10.91
CA ILE A 451 -13.22 -16.46 12.29
C ILE A 451 -11.78 -16.41 12.83
N MET A 452 -10.98 -17.43 12.54
CA MET A 452 -9.59 -17.48 12.97
C MET A 452 -8.75 -16.38 12.29
N ALA A 453 -8.89 -16.22 10.98
CA ALA A 453 -8.23 -15.17 10.22
C ALA A 453 -8.54 -13.77 10.76
N GLU A 454 -9.80 -13.49 11.09
CA GLU A 454 -10.22 -12.24 11.73
C GLU A 454 -9.50 -11.98 13.04
N ARG A 455 -9.43 -12.98 13.92
CA ARG A 455 -8.73 -12.88 15.21
C ARG A 455 -7.23 -12.62 15.01
N LEU A 456 -6.59 -13.35 14.10
CA LEU A 456 -5.18 -13.17 13.77
C LEU A 456 -4.90 -11.75 13.29
N PHE A 457 -5.71 -11.22 12.37
CA PHE A 457 -5.57 -9.86 11.86
C PHE A 457 -5.81 -8.79 12.93
N ALA A 458 -6.83 -8.97 13.77
CA ALA A 458 -7.20 -8.00 14.80
C ALA A 458 -6.19 -7.94 15.96
N GLU A 459 -5.61 -9.08 16.33
CA GLU A 459 -4.81 -9.20 17.56
C GLU A 459 -3.30 -9.29 17.30
N GLY A 460 -2.88 -9.75 16.12
CA GLY A 460 -1.49 -10.05 15.75
C GLY A 460 -0.48 -8.98 16.13
N ARG A 461 -0.81 -7.71 15.86
CA ARG A 461 0.05 -6.56 16.16
C ARG A 461 0.51 -6.52 17.62
N LYS A 462 -0.36 -6.86 18.58
CA LYS A 462 -0.06 -6.79 20.02
C LYS A 462 1.08 -7.72 20.43
N PHE A 463 1.39 -8.70 19.57
CA PHE A 463 2.33 -9.79 19.80
C PHE A 463 3.43 -9.81 18.73
N GLY A 464 3.57 -8.73 17.95
CA GLY A 464 4.59 -8.60 16.91
C GLY A 464 4.35 -9.45 15.65
N TYR A 465 3.12 -9.91 15.39
CA TYR A 465 2.78 -10.62 14.16
C TYR A 465 2.18 -9.67 13.12
N GLY A 466 2.57 -9.87 11.87
CA GLY A 466 1.87 -9.37 10.70
C GLY A 466 1.38 -10.51 9.82
N PHE A 467 0.25 -10.30 9.16
CA PHE A 467 -0.34 -11.28 8.27
C PHE A 467 -0.39 -10.76 6.84
N VAL A 468 0.09 -11.56 5.89
CA VAL A 468 0.00 -11.27 4.46
C VAL A 468 -0.97 -12.26 3.85
N MET A 469 -2.10 -11.78 3.36
CA MET A 469 -3.07 -12.61 2.64
C MET A 469 -3.01 -12.32 1.16
N ILE A 470 -2.89 -13.37 0.37
CA ILE A 470 -2.77 -13.30 -1.08
C ILE A 470 -4.01 -13.95 -1.69
N SER A 471 -4.64 -13.26 -2.64
CA SER A 471 -5.84 -13.77 -3.29
C SER A 471 -5.99 -13.27 -4.72
N GLN A 472 -6.71 -14.04 -5.53
CA GLN A 472 -7.16 -13.63 -6.85
C GLN A 472 -8.43 -12.76 -6.80
N TYR A 473 -9.27 -12.97 -5.78
CA TYR A 473 -10.58 -12.36 -5.61
C TYR A 473 -10.72 -11.71 -4.23
N SER A 474 -11.53 -10.67 -4.14
CA SER A 474 -11.69 -9.84 -2.95
C SER A 474 -12.90 -10.21 -2.07
N SER A 475 -13.88 -10.93 -2.63
CA SER A 475 -15.18 -11.24 -2.00
C SER A 475 -15.12 -11.86 -0.61
N LYS A 476 -14.09 -12.67 -0.31
CA LYS A 476 -13.87 -13.29 1.01
C LYS A 476 -12.89 -12.56 1.91
N LEU A 477 -12.22 -11.53 1.38
CA LEU A 477 -11.19 -10.78 2.11
C LEU A 477 -11.69 -9.43 2.62
N GLU A 478 -12.95 -9.03 2.42
CA GLU A 478 -13.45 -7.69 2.77
C GLU A 478 -13.14 -7.30 4.23
N LYS A 479 -13.37 -8.21 5.18
CA LYS A 479 -13.06 -7.99 6.60
C LYS A 479 -11.56 -7.87 6.87
N MET A 480 -10.74 -8.61 6.12
CA MET A 480 -9.27 -8.59 6.22
C MET A 480 -8.71 -7.29 5.65
N ILE A 481 -9.24 -6.87 4.50
CA ILE A 481 -8.94 -5.62 3.81
C ILE A 481 -9.20 -4.44 4.74
N ASN A 482 -10.35 -4.41 5.42
CA ASN A 482 -10.69 -3.34 6.36
C ASN A 482 -9.74 -3.27 7.58
N ASN A 483 -9.11 -4.39 7.95
CA ASN A 483 -8.14 -4.48 9.04
C ASN A 483 -6.68 -4.48 8.56
N ALA A 484 -6.43 -4.33 7.25
CA ALA A 484 -5.10 -4.27 6.68
C ALA A 484 -4.60 -2.82 6.65
N SER A 485 -3.33 -2.62 7.00
CA SER A 485 -2.70 -1.32 6.76
C SER A 485 -2.35 -1.13 5.30
N LEU A 486 -2.01 -2.22 4.61
CA LEU A 486 -1.59 -2.20 3.21
C LEU A 486 -2.51 -3.06 2.36
N VAL A 487 -3.01 -2.48 1.27
CA VAL A 487 -3.71 -3.21 0.20
C VAL A 487 -2.96 -2.96 -1.09
N MET A 488 -2.40 -4.00 -1.67
CA MET A 488 -1.60 -3.94 -2.89
C MET A 488 -2.33 -4.69 -4.01
N VAL A 489 -2.70 -3.98 -5.06
CA VAL A 489 -3.50 -4.54 -6.15
C VAL A 489 -2.66 -4.60 -7.42
N MET A 490 -2.50 -5.79 -7.97
CA MET A 490 -1.91 -6.02 -9.29
C MET A 490 -2.99 -5.96 -10.37
N GLY A 491 -2.61 -6.15 -11.64
CA GLY A 491 -3.58 -6.17 -12.73
C GLY A 491 -4.69 -7.22 -12.54
N MET A 492 -5.92 -6.79 -12.80
CA MET A 492 -7.14 -7.61 -12.69
C MET A 492 -8.02 -7.37 -13.91
N LYS A 493 -8.67 -8.43 -14.41
CA LYS A 493 -9.54 -8.35 -15.60
C LYS A 493 -11.03 -8.56 -15.32
N GLU A 494 -11.35 -9.20 -14.19
CA GLU A 494 -12.73 -9.54 -13.84
C GLU A 494 -13.51 -8.26 -13.45
N PRO A 495 -14.57 -7.85 -14.19
CA PRO A 495 -15.21 -6.55 -13.98
C PRO A 495 -15.75 -6.33 -12.57
N ASN A 496 -16.32 -7.37 -11.94
CA ASN A 496 -16.87 -7.28 -10.60
C ASN A 496 -15.78 -7.01 -9.55
N GLU A 497 -14.63 -7.68 -9.69
CA GLU A 497 -13.48 -7.47 -8.82
C GLU A 497 -12.89 -6.08 -9.01
N VAL A 498 -12.69 -5.64 -10.25
CA VAL A 498 -12.14 -4.31 -10.54
C VAL A 498 -13.08 -3.23 -9.99
N ASN A 499 -14.41 -3.39 -10.14
CA ASN A 499 -15.39 -2.46 -9.58
C ASN A 499 -15.29 -2.38 -8.05
N TYR A 500 -15.19 -3.53 -7.37
CA TYR A 500 -15.00 -3.56 -5.92
C TYR A 500 -13.71 -2.84 -5.50
N ILE A 501 -12.58 -3.17 -6.15
CA ILE A 501 -11.30 -2.52 -5.87
C ILE A 501 -11.35 -1.02 -6.11
N SER A 502 -12.02 -0.59 -7.17
CA SER A 502 -12.13 0.82 -7.53
C SER A 502 -12.85 1.61 -6.44
N ARG A 503 -13.92 1.04 -5.87
CA ARG A 503 -14.64 1.59 -4.71
C ARG A 503 -13.81 1.56 -3.43
N LEU A 504 -13.07 0.48 -3.23
CA LEU A 504 -12.21 0.29 -2.05
C LEU A 504 -11.06 1.31 -2.01
N LEU A 505 -10.36 1.48 -3.13
CA LEU A 505 -9.21 2.37 -3.23
C LEU A 505 -9.63 3.83 -3.43
N GLY A 506 -10.73 4.09 -4.14
CA GLY A 506 -11.25 5.44 -4.40
C GLY A 506 -11.76 6.15 -3.15
N ASP A 507 -12.09 7.43 -3.30
CA ASP A 507 -12.67 8.27 -2.25
C ASP A 507 -14.21 8.38 -2.36
N ARG A 508 -14.86 7.32 -2.87
CA ARG A 508 -16.31 7.24 -3.18
C ARG A 508 -16.78 8.25 -4.24
N SER A 509 -15.85 8.87 -4.98
CA SER A 509 -16.17 9.65 -6.17
C SER A 509 -16.29 8.72 -7.38
N TYR A 510 -17.41 8.79 -8.10
CA TYR A 510 -17.61 8.07 -9.36
C TYR A 510 -16.47 8.26 -10.35
N GLU A 511 -15.94 9.50 -10.45
CA GLU A 511 -14.82 9.82 -11.32
C GLU A 511 -13.50 9.16 -10.87
N SER A 512 -13.22 9.14 -9.56
CA SER A 512 -12.06 8.42 -9.02
C SER A 512 -12.18 6.92 -9.27
N GLU A 513 -13.36 6.34 -9.02
CA GLU A 513 -13.62 4.92 -9.23
C GLU A 513 -13.41 4.54 -10.70
N ARG A 514 -13.92 5.35 -11.65
CA ARG A 514 -13.71 5.13 -13.08
C ARG A 514 -12.24 5.14 -13.47
N VAL A 515 -11.48 6.15 -13.04
CA VAL A 515 -10.05 6.26 -13.38
C VAL A 515 -9.24 5.10 -12.78
N ILE A 516 -9.59 4.67 -11.56
CA ILE A 516 -8.96 3.49 -10.93
C ILE A 516 -9.30 2.23 -11.72
N TYR A 517 -10.57 2.05 -12.11
CA TYR A 517 -11.03 0.90 -12.88
C TYR A 517 -10.25 0.72 -14.19
N GLU A 518 -10.15 1.79 -14.99
CA GLU A 518 -9.39 1.82 -16.24
C GLU A 518 -7.91 1.52 -16.03
N THR A 519 -7.36 1.94 -14.89
CA THR A 519 -5.94 1.75 -14.60
C THR A 519 -5.66 0.32 -14.14
N VAL A 520 -6.45 -0.22 -13.20
CA VAL A 520 -6.28 -1.59 -12.67
C VAL A 520 -6.42 -2.63 -13.79
N THR A 521 -7.36 -2.43 -14.72
CA THR A 521 -7.52 -3.28 -15.91
C THR A 521 -6.31 -3.23 -16.85
N GLY A 522 -5.64 -2.08 -16.95
CA GLY A 522 -4.48 -1.84 -17.79
C GLY A 522 -3.12 -2.02 -17.12
N LEU A 523 -3.05 -2.44 -15.85
CA LEU A 523 -1.76 -2.63 -15.16
C LEU A 523 -0.96 -3.76 -15.81
N GLU A 524 0.32 -3.50 -16.09
CA GLU A 524 1.26 -4.49 -16.57
C GLU A 524 1.75 -5.41 -15.43
N ARG A 525 2.40 -6.52 -15.79
CA ARG A 525 3.06 -7.40 -14.82
C ARG A 525 4.17 -6.66 -14.09
N GLY A 526 4.33 -6.95 -12.80
CA GLY A 526 5.30 -6.27 -11.95
C GLY A 526 4.92 -4.83 -11.57
N MET A 527 3.70 -4.39 -11.90
CA MET A 527 3.14 -3.15 -11.37
C MET A 527 2.07 -3.43 -10.32
N ILE A 528 1.98 -2.54 -9.34
CA ILE A 528 0.92 -2.52 -8.33
C ILE A 528 0.27 -1.15 -8.27
N MET A 529 -1.01 -1.12 -7.91
CA MET A 529 -1.68 0.04 -7.38
C MET A 529 -1.86 -0.14 -5.86
N THR A 530 -1.55 0.90 -5.10
CA THR A 530 -1.72 0.90 -3.65
C THR A 530 -1.94 2.31 -3.14
N ARG A 531 -2.18 2.46 -1.83
CA ARG A 531 -2.27 3.76 -1.17
C ARG A 531 -1.00 4.01 -0.37
N ASP A 532 -0.35 5.14 -0.62
CA ASP A 532 0.75 5.61 0.21
C ASP A 532 0.20 6.07 1.56
N ILE A 533 0.49 5.34 2.64
CA ILE A 533 -0.07 5.61 3.97
C ILE A 533 0.44 6.93 4.55
N THR A 534 1.62 7.40 4.11
CA THR A 534 2.24 8.61 4.67
C THR A 534 1.55 9.88 4.19
N VAL A 535 1.12 9.90 2.93
CA VAL A 535 0.47 11.05 2.28
C VAL A 535 -1.02 10.81 2.00
N ASN A 536 -1.48 9.57 2.13
CA ASN A 536 -2.83 9.09 1.80
C ASN A 536 -3.19 9.23 0.30
N ASP A 537 -2.18 9.17 -0.58
CA ASP A 537 -2.33 9.25 -2.03
C ASP A 537 -2.47 7.85 -2.66
N ILE A 538 -3.26 7.73 -3.73
CA ILE A 538 -3.32 6.50 -4.53
C ILE A 538 -2.22 6.54 -5.57
N ILE A 539 -1.41 5.49 -5.63
CA ILE A 539 -0.19 5.44 -6.43
C ILE A 539 -0.13 4.17 -7.28
N VAL A 540 0.53 4.28 -8.43
CA VAL A 540 0.99 3.14 -9.24
C VAL A 540 2.49 3.01 -9.06
N VAL A 541 2.94 1.80 -8.75
CA VAL A 541 4.32 1.48 -8.44
C VAL A 541 4.79 0.37 -9.37
N ARG A 542 5.95 0.57 -10.00
CA ARG A 542 6.70 -0.50 -10.66
C ARG A 542 7.60 -1.15 -9.62
N LEU A 543 7.41 -2.45 -9.39
CA LEU A 543 8.21 -3.22 -8.45
C LEU A 543 9.64 -3.39 -8.98
N HIS A 544 10.60 -3.51 -8.06
CA HIS A 544 11.93 -3.98 -8.44
C HIS A 544 11.81 -5.38 -9.02
N GLN A 545 12.64 -5.69 -10.01
CA GLN A 545 12.81 -7.08 -10.43
C GLN A 545 13.41 -7.84 -9.26
N GLY A 546 12.66 -8.83 -8.77
CA GLY A 546 13.04 -9.71 -7.67
C GLY A 546 13.79 -10.93 -8.18
#